data_AF-A0A6L5BQB0-F1
#
_entry.id   AF-A0A6L5BQB0-F1
#
_cell.length_a   1.000
_cell.length_b   1.000
_cell.length_c   1.000
_cell.angle_alpha   90.00
_cell.angle_beta   90.00
_cell.angle_gamma   90.00
#
_symmetry.space_group_name_H-M   'P 1'
#
loop_
_entity.id
_entity.type
_entity.pdbx_description
1 polymer ?
#
loop_
_entity_poly.entity_id
_entity_poly.type
_entity_poly.pdbx_seq_one_letter_code
_entity_poly.pdbx_strand_id
1 'polypeptide(L)'
;MIKHYMDASVSVSPLELDSDIQELGALERALSSADVFQPVPRYVKTLRQLRKASQTISCHRDEIKFGVTFGERLKELGDDFGLSAQHFSVNTSGSPLLVKEQVGEHLISPTHFENGAYFSHPHADHQLDHSADELPSIKIGQYVRFGRNAAVNAGGDVDIGDGVWLSPGSQLLRQDHDPYGRLSIGSRTVAMTRLPPVRLCDYAWVGREAIVGWNADYLGKASIVGIRSFLNTWVGDYSIVGDQGKVLQYLPFKAHLMETYQPSIEQTLQVSDWAAINSDWLMIYRDTPKRETPPLPAALTDYLDTPGKKSVLLIAPSDNAQLQAFARHSLDVISTSRLPFAHHLQWAQDYGHKQLRLRADLDFSRLPFASAGDFHYRRRLGYSLIVANSSPVEAEPCRIYVNELARVLATQGLLLVPVTDVLQAQLSVYQDLFQLQGEVEFDGASFMLMKKL
;
A
#
# COMPACT_ATOMS: atom_id res chain seq x y z
N MET A 1 -34.01 3.51 -31.08
CA MET A 1 -33.64 2.72 -29.87
C MET A 1 -32.17 2.88 -29.55
N ILE A 2 -31.22 2.61 -30.47
CA ILE A 2 -29.78 2.74 -30.16
C ILE A 2 -29.30 4.17 -29.83
N LYS A 3 -29.89 5.20 -30.44
CA LYS A 3 -29.58 6.62 -30.17
C LYS A 3 -29.80 7.02 -28.70
N HIS A 4 -30.66 6.30 -27.97
CA HIS A 4 -30.86 6.53 -26.54
C HIS A 4 -29.66 6.07 -25.69
N TYR A 5 -28.85 5.15 -26.22
CA TYR A 5 -27.64 4.62 -25.57
C TYR A 5 -26.35 5.27 -26.10
N MET A 6 -26.45 6.22 -27.04
CA MET A 6 -25.31 6.92 -27.61
C MET A 6 -25.03 8.18 -26.81
N ASP A 7 -23.79 8.35 -26.35
CA ASP A 7 -23.33 9.59 -25.75
C ASP A 7 -22.98 10.59 -26.86
N ALA A 8 -23.73 11.69 -26.94
CA ALA A 8 -23.54 12.72 -27.96
C ALA A 8 -22.21 13.48 -27.81
N SER A 9 -21.53 13.38 -26.67
CA SER A 9 -20.20 13.94 -26.46
C SER A 9 -19.07 13.07 -27.05
N VAL A 10 -19.36 11.80 -27.36
CA VAL A 10 -18.38 10.86 -27.90
C VAL A 10 -18.47 10.83 -29.42
N SER A 11 -17.43 11.33 -30.09
CA SER A 11 -17.27 11.19 -31.54
C SER A 11 -16.37 10.01 -31.88
N VAL A 12 -16.76 9.25 -32.90
CA VAL A 12 -15.94 8.17 -33.47
C VAL A 12 -15.84 8.44 -34.97
N SER A 13 -14.61 8.62 -35.45
CA SER A 13 -14.33 8.83 -36.86
C SER A 13 -13.22 7.88 -37.29
N PRO A 14 -13.32 7.25 -38.47
CA PRO A 14 -12.21 6.48 -39.01
C PRO A 14 -11.03 7.43 -39.25
N LEU A 15 -9.83 7.00 -38.85
CA LEU A 15 -8.60 7.68 -39.20
C LEU A 15 -8.13 7.12 -40.55
N GLU A 16 -8.02 7.99 -41.57
CA GLU A 16 -7.39 7.60 -42.82
C GLU A 16 -5.87 7.53 -42.63
N LEU A 17 -5.31 6.35 -42.88
CA LEU A 17 -3.87 6.10 -42.80
C LEU A 17 -3.26 6.38 -44.17
N ASP A 18 -2.81 7.60 -44.40
CA ASP A 18 -2.01 7.93 -45.58
C ASP A 18 -0.55 7.47 -45.40
N SER A 19 0.18 7.20 -46.49
CA SER A 19 1.53 6.64 -46.44
C SER A 19 2.56 7.54 -45.73
N ASP A 20 2.25 8.83 -45.57
CA ASP A 20 3.12 9.83 -44.98
C ASP A 20 2.85 10.06 -43.48
N ILE A 21 1.81 9.44 -42.91
CA ILE A 21 1.49 9.59 -41.47
C ILE A 21 2.46 8.74 -40.64
N GLN A 22 3.40 9.40 -39.96
CA GLN A 22 4.35 8.73 -39.07
C GLN A 22 3.82 8.52 -37.64
N GLU A 23 2.79 9.26 -37.22
CA GLU A 23 2.35 9.33 -35.81
C GLU A 23 0.82 9.34 -35.68
N LEU A 24 0.27 8.40 -34.92
CA LEU A 24 -1.15 8.03 -34.95
C LEU A 24 -1.98 8.57 -33.77
N GLY A 25 -1.41 9.45 -32.94
CA GLY A 25 -2.13 10.05 -31.80
C GLY A 25 -1.43 11.26 -31.20
N ALA A 26 -2.15 12.01 -30.36
CA ALA A 26 -1.64 13.23 -29.73
C ALA A 26 -0.44 12.95 -28.82
N LEU A 27 -0.46 11.86 -28.04
CA LEU A 27 0.66 11.46 -27.20
C LEU A 27 1.89 11.10 -28.05
N GLU A 28 1.73 10.38 -29.15
CA GLU A 28 2.86 10.01 -30.01
C GLU A 28 3.53 11.25 -30.63
N ARG A 29 2.72 12.17 -31.16
CA ARG A 29 3.18 13.50 -31.63
C ARG A 29 3.89 14.30 -30.55
N ALA A 30 3.39 14.27 -29.33
CA ALA A 30 4.01 14.95 -28.20
C ALA A 30 5.37 14.33 -27.81
N LEU A 31 5.52 13.01 -27.94
CA LEU A 31 6.74 12.30 -27.58
C LEU A 31 7.86 12.47 -28.64
N SER A 32 7.49 12.54 -29.91
CA SER A 32 8.41 12.76 -31.02
C SER A 32 8.87 14.20 -31.14
N SER A 33 8.00 15.16 -30.82
CA SER A 33 8.32 16.58 -30.86
C SER A 33 9.45 16.94 -29.88
N ALA A 34 10.39 17.76 -30.34
CA ALA A 34 11.44 18.34 -29.51
C ALA A 34 10.91 19.51 -28.67
N ASP A 35 9.85 20.17 -29.12
CA ASP A 35 9.36 21.45 -28.61
C ASP A 35 8.20 21.32 -27.60
N VAL A 36 7.66 20.11 -27.42
CA VAL A 36 6.52 19.89 -26.51
C VAL A 36 7.00 19.85 -25.06
N PHE A 37 6.73 20.94 -24.34
CA PHE A 37 6.99 21.11 -22.90
C PHE A 37 5.73 20.81 -22.06
N GLN A 38 5.10 19.67 -22.32
CA GLN A 38 3.94 19.20 -21.55
C GLN A 38 4.37 18.22 -20.45
N PRO A 39 3.81 18.29 -19.23
CA PRO A 39 4.25 17.45 -18.10
C PRO A 39 4.20 15.96 -18.39
N VAL A 40 3.04 15.44 -18.82
CA VAL A 40 2.84 13.99 -19.01
C VAL A 40 3.71 13.42 -20.14
N PRO A 41 3.75 14.00 -21.36
CA PRO A 41 4.68 13.55 -22.40
C PRO A 41 6.15 13.58 -21.97
N ARG A 42 6.59 14.61 -21.23
CA ARG A 42 7.98 14.69 -20.72
C ARG A 42 8.27 13.57 -19.72
N TYR A 43 7.37 13.32 -18.77
CA TYR A 43 7.49 12.20 -17.82
C TYR A 43 7.58 10.84 -18.53
N VAL A 44 6.66 10.57 -19.47
CA VAL A 44 6.67 9.32 -20.26
C VAL A 44 7.96 9.17 -21.07
N LYS A 45 8.44 10.25 -21.70
CA LYS A 45 9.68 10.27 -22.48
C LYS A 45 10.90 9.96 -21.61
N THR A 46 11.00 10.60 -20.44
CA THR A 46 12.07 10.35 -19.45
C THR A 46 12.08 8.88 -19.03
N LEU A 47 10.94 8.31 -18.64
CA LEU A 47 10.86 6.89 -18.26
C LEU A 47 11.21 5.93 -19.41
N ARG A 48 10.79 6.23 -20.65
CA ARG A 48 11.15 5.44 -21.84
C ARG A 48 12.67 5.47 -22.10
N GLN A 49 13.31 6.62 -21.96
CA GLN A 49 14.75 6.76 -22.13
C GLN A 49 15.51 5.99 -21.04
N LEU A 50 15.09 6.11 -19.78
CA LEU A 50 15.65 5.37 -18.65
C LEU A 50 15.51 3.86 -18.86
N ARG A 51 14.35 3.38 -19.32
CA ARG A 51 14.14 1.96 -19.68
C ARG A 51 15.10 1.49 -20.77
N LYS A 52 15.35 2.30 -21.81
CA LYS A 52 16.32 1.94 -22.86
C LYS A 52 17.74 1.89 -22.30
N ALA A 53 18.10 2.83 -21.43
CA ALA A 53 19.41 2.86 -20.78
C ALA A 53 19.62 1.68 -19.82
N SER A 54 18.58 1.21 -19.11
CA SER A 54 18.74 0.06 -18.21
C SER A 54 19.05 -1.26 -18.93
N GLN A 55 18.74 -1.36 -20.23
CA GLN A 55 19.06 -2.52 -21.06
C GLN A 55 20.57 -2.64 -21.36
N THR A 56 21.35 -1.56 -21.21
CA THR A 56 22.79 -1.57 -21.47
C THR A 56 23.64 -1.92 -20.25
N ILE A 57 23.02 -2.07 -19.07
CA ILE A 57 23.69 -2.43 -17.81
C ILE A 57 24.27 -3.84 -17.93
N SER A 58 25.55 -3.99 -17.60
CA SER A 58 26.28 -5.26 -17.78
C SER A 58 26.98 -5.77 -16.51
N CYS A 59 27.25 -4.90 -15.53
CA CYS A 59 27.97 -5.25 -14.31
C CYS A 59 27.50 -4.40 -13.10
N HIS A 60 27.86 -4.79 -11.88
CA HIS A 60 27.47 -4.07 -10.64
C HIS A 60 27.83 -2.58 -10.63
N ARG A 61 28.96 -2.21 -11.26
CA ARG A 61 29.34 -0.79 -11.38
C ARG A 61 28.33 -0.02 -12.24
N ASP A 62 27.83 -0.62 -13.32
CA ASP A 62 26.80 -0.03 -14.17
C ASP A 62 25.48 0.09 -13.43
N GLU A 63 25.12 -0.91 -12.61
CA GLU A 63 23.88 -0.95 -11.82
C GLU A 63 23.81 0.23 -10.82
N ILE A 64 24.91 0.46 -10.09
CA ILE A 64 25.04 1.58 -9.14
C ILE A 64 25.01 2.92 -9.89
N LYS A 65 25.79 3.04 -10.97
CA LYS A 65 25.85 4.26 -11.77
C LYS A 65 24.48 4.60 -12.37
N PHE A 66 23.74 3.59 -12.84
CA PHE A 66 22.41 3.78 -13.36
C PHE A 66 21.43 4.25 -12.27
N GLY A 67 21.54 3.75 -11.04
CA GLY A 67 20.75 4.26 -9.91
C GLY A 67 20.91 5.77 -9.72
N VAL A 68 22.15 6.27 -9.78
CA VAL A 68 22.45 7.72 -9.74
C VAL A 68 21.84 8.45 -10.93
N THR A 69 22.08 7.97 -12.15
CA THR A 69 21.52 8.57 -13.38
C THR A 69 19.98 8.59 -13.37
N PHE A 70 19.34 7.54 -12.84
CA PHE A 70 17.88 7.47 -12.70
C PHE A 70 17.37 8.57 -11.78
N GLY A 71 17.99 8.74 -10.61
CA GLY A 71 17.65 9.81 -9.67
C GLY A 71 17.87 11.21 -10.24
N GLU A 72 19.02 11.44 -10.89
CA GLU A 72 19.34 12.72 -11.52
C GLU A 72 18.33 13.09 -12.62
N ARG A 73 17.95 12.15 -13.48
CA ARG A 73 16.97 12.40 -14.56
C ARG A 73 15.57 12.70 -14.06
N LEU A 74 15.12 12.04 -12.99
CA LEU A 74 13.82 12.37 -12.39
C LEU A 74 13.87 13.72 -11.66
N LYS A 75 15.01 14.05 -11.03
CA LYS A 75 15.20 15.36 -10.43
C LYS A 75 15.19 16.48 -11.48
N GLU A 76 15.94 16.33 -12.58
CA GLU A 76 15.91 17.27 -13.71
C GLU A 76 14.49 17.49 -14.23
N LEU A 77 13.70 16.41 -14.36
CA LEU A 77 12.29 16.51 -14.74
C LEU A 77 11.46 17.29 -13.71
N GLY A 78 11.69 17.08 -12.41
CA GLY A 78 11.03 17.83 -11.35
C GLY A 78 11.39 19.32 -11.39
N ASP A 79 12.67 19.63 -11.58
CA ASP A 79 13.20 21.00 -11.67
C ASP A 79 12.62 21.73 -12.91
N ASP A 80 12.52 21.05 -14.06
CA ASP A 80 11.90 21.56 -15.30
C ASP A 80 10.48 22.11 -15.06
N PHE A 81 9.72 21.47 -14.14
CA PHE A 81 8.34 21.83 -13.83
C PHE A 81 8.14 22.51 -12.47
N GLY A 82 9.23 22.83 -11.75
CA GLY A 82 9.14 23.49 -10.43
C GLY A 82 8.49 22.62 -9.34
N LEU A 83 8.55 21.30 -9.45
CA LEU A 83 8.00 20.39 -8.46
C LEU A 83 8.83 20.40 -7.17
N SER A 84 8.19 20.05 -6.05
CA SER A 84 8.91 19.93 -4.77
C SER A 84 10.04 18.89 -4.87
N ALA A 85 11.15 19.11 -4.15
CA ALA A 85 12.27 18.17 -4.08
C ALA A 85 11.88 16.77 -3.53
N GLN A 86 10.70 16.65 -2.92
CA GLN A 86 10.17 15.38 -2.42
C GLN A 86 9.28 14.66 -3.45
N HIS A 87 8.94 15.29 -4.59
CA HIS A 87 8.10 14.68 -5.61
C HIS A 87 8.83 13.53 -6.32
N PHE A 88 10.09 13.77 -6.69
CA PHE A 88 11.01 12.75 -7.18
C PHE A 88 12.22 12.68 -6.25
N SER A 89 12.36 11.58 -5.51
CA SER A 89 13.44 11.38 -4.56
C SER A 89 13.98 9.96 -4.66
N VAL A 90 15.27 9.83 -4.97
CA VAL A 90 15.95 8.53 -5.09
C VAL A 90 17.21 8.59 -4.26
N ASN A 91 17.22 7.89 -3.14
CA ASN A 91 18.36 7.89 -2.24
C ASN A 91 19.38 6.84 -2.68
N THR A 92 20.42 7.30 -3.37
CA THR A 92 21.55 6.49 -3.84
C THR A 92 22.79 6.63 -2.95
N SER A 93 22.65 7.27 -1.79
CA SER A 93 23.73 7.37 -0.82
C SER A 93 24.06 6.02 -0.18
N GLY A 94 25.21 5.96 0.49
CA GLY A 94 25.77 4.72 1.03
C GLY A 94 26.97 4.23 0.22
N SER A 95 27.78 3.40 0.86
CA SER A 95 28.91 2.72 0.21
C SER A 95 28.51 1.29 -0.12
N PRO A 96 29.04 0.68 -1.20
CA PRO A 96 28.88 -0.75 -1.38
C PRO A 96 29.41 -1.50 -0.15
N LEU A 97 28.59 -2.38 0.42
CA LEU A 97 28.91 -3.15 1.62
C LEU A 97 29.31 -4.56 1.22
N LEU A 98 30.47 -5.02 1.70
CA LEU A 98 30.89 -6.41 1.52
C LEU A 98 30.52 -7.21 2.76
N VAL A 99 29.52 -8.08 2.62
CA VAL A 99 29.08 -8.99 3.68
C VAL A 99 29.80 -10.32 3.49
N LYS A 100 30.58 -10.73 4.49
CA LYS A 100 31.28 -12.02 4.49
C LYS A 100 30.59 -12.96 5.44
N GLU A 101 30.08 -14.05 4.91
CA GLU A 101 29.49 -15.12 5.73
C GLU A 101 30.50 -16.25 5.93
N GLN A 102 30.11 -17.29 6.68
CA GLN A 102 30.95 -18.48 6.85
C GLN A 102 31.33 -19.12 5.51
N VAL A 103 30.46 -19.00 4.50
CA VAL A 103 30.69 -19.49 3.14
C VAL A 103 30.33 -18.39 2.15
N GLY A 104 31.34 -17.72 1.60
CA GLY A 104 31.18 -16.77 0.51
C GLY A 104 31.09 -15.30 0.95
N GLU A 105 31.00 -14.44 -0.05
CA GLU A 105 30.86 -13.01 0.12
C GLU A 105 29.73 -12.48 -0.77
N HIS A 106 29.00 -11.50 -0.25
CA HIS A 106 27.91 -10.84 -0.92
C HIS A 106 28.16 -9.33 -0.95
N LEU A 107 28.11 -8.74 -2.15
CA LEU A 107 28.13 -7.31 -2.31
C LEU A 107 26.70 -6.77 -2.19
N ILE A 108 26.47 -5.92 -1.20
CA ILE A 108 25.23 -5.14 -1.07
C ILE A 108 25.52 -3.73 -1.59
N SER A 109 25.08 -3.49 -2.81
CA SER A 109 25.21 -2.18 -3.45
C SER A 109 24.22 -1.17 -2.84
N PRO A 110 24.53 0.14 -2.85
CA PRO A 110 23.53 1.18 -2.63
C PRO A 110 22.40 1.05 -3.68
N THR A 111 21.36 1.88 -3.58
CA THR A 111 20.18 1.78 -4.46
C THR A 111 20.57 1.64 -5.94
N HIS A 112 20.22 0.50 -6.54
CA HIS A 112 20.72 0.07 -7.85
C HIS A 112 19.68 -0.71 -8.65
N PHE A 113 19.92 -0.77 -9.96
CA PHE A 113 19.04 -1.43 -10.92
C PHE A 113 19.83 -2.44 -11.72
N GLU A 114 19.41 -3.70 -11.68
CA GLU A 114 19.93 -4.73 -12.55
C GLU A 114 19.44 -4.55 -14.00
N ASN A 115 20.09 -5.27 -14.92
CA ASN A 115 19.78 -5.22 -16.35
C ASN A 115 18.27 -5.31 -16.65
N GLY A 116 17.78 -4.33 -17.40
CA GLY A 116 16.40 -4.29 -17.86
C GLY A 116 15.36 -3.99 -16.77
N ALA A 117 15.73 -3.70 -15.53
CA ALA A 117 14.77 -3.15 -14.55
C ALA A 117 14.30 -1.75 -15.00
N TYR A 118 13.02 -1.41 -14.84
CA TYR A 118 12.50 -0.14 -15.34
C TYR A 118 11.23 0.35 -14.65
N PHE A 119 11.01 1.66 -14.77
CA PHE A 119 9.76 2.33 -14.48
C PHE A 119 9.07 2.71 -15.79
N SER A 120 7.74 2.71 -15.82
CA SER A 120 6.96 3.09 -17.00
C SER A 120 5.65 3.75 -16.63
N HIS A 121 5.17 4.64 -17.50
CA HIS A 121 3.83 5.23 -17.40
C HIS A 121 3.04 4.87 -18.66
N PRO A 122 2.46 3.66 -18.74
CA PRO A 122 1.71 3.26 -19.92
C PRO A 122 0.38 4.02 -20.06
N HIS A 123 -0.16 4.03 -21.28
CA HIS A 123 -1.49 4.54 -21.60
C HIS A 123 -1.79 5.98 -21.11
N ALA A 124 -0.80 6.88 -21.18
CA ALA A 124 -0.93 8.26 -20.72
C ALA A 124 -1.68 9.20 -21.69
N ASP A 125 -2.26 8.67 -22.76
CA ASP A 125 -2.87 9.40 -23.86
C ASP A 125 -4.13 10.19 -23.47
N HIS A 126 -4.81 9.76 -22.41
CA HIS A 126 -5.97 10.44 -21.82
C HIS A 126 -5.59 11.42 -20.71
N GLN A 127 -4.29 11.65 -20.47
CA GLN A 127 -3.77 12.47 -19.38
C GLN A 127 -2.99 13.70 -19.89
N LEU A 128 -3.07 14.02 -21.18
CA LEU A 128 -2.28 15.08 -21.80
C LEU A 128 -2.52 16.47 -21.20
N ASP A 129 -3.70 16.69 -20.65
CA ASP A 129 -4.11 17.95 -20.04
C ASP A 129 -3.79 18.04 -18.53
N HIS A 130 -3.20 16.99 -17.94
CA HIS A 130 -2.80 17.02 -16.54
C HIS A 130 -1.68 18.05 -16.31
N SER A 131 -1.83 18.80 -15.24
CA SER A 131 -0.82 19.74 -14.75
C SER A 131 0.40 19.00 -14.19
N ALA A 132 1.49 19.74 -13.96
CA ALA A 132 2.72 19.16 -13.42
C ALA A 132 2.53 18.57 -12.01
N ASP A 133 1.75 19.21 -11.15
CA ASP A 133 1.49 18.75 -9.78
C ASP A 133 0.68 17.44 -9.75
N GLU A 134 0.03 17.08 -10.86
CA GLU A 134 -0.71 15.83 -11.03
C GLU A 134 0.16 14.68 -11.53
N LEU A 135 1.44 14.92 -11.83
CA LEU A 135 2.37 13.85 -12.15
C LEU A 135 2.50 12.86 -10.99
N PRO A 136 2.63 11.55 -11.28
CA PRO A 136 2.92 10.57 -10.24
C PRO A 136 4.30 10.80 -9.63
N SER A 137 4.35 10.84 -8.30
CA SER A 137 5.60 10.91 -7.54
C SER A 137 6.32 9.56 -7.49
N ILE A 138 7.65 9.60 -7.44
CA ILE A 138 8.51 8.41 -7.26
C ILE A 138 9.48 8.69 -6.11
N LYS A 139 9.36 7.92 -5.03
CA LYS A 139 10.22 7.98 -3.85
C LYS A 139 10.87 6.62 -3.61
N ILE A 140 12.20 6.60 -3.49
CA ILE A 140 13.00 5.38 -3.32
C ILE A 140 14.03 5.61 -2.22
N GLY A 141 14.01 4.74 -1.20
CA GLY A 141 14.94 4.72 -0.08
C GLY A 141 16.34 4.22 -0.45
N GLN A 142 17.15 4.00 0.58
CA GLN A 142 18.54 3.52 0.49
C GLN A 142 18.61 2.02 0.30
N TYR A 143 19.68 1.55 -0.34
CA TYR A 143 19.97 0.13 -0.56
C TYR A 143 18.80 -0.68 -1.17
N VAL A 144 17.99 -0.03 -2.01
CA VAL A 144 16.90 -0.69 -2.73
C VAL A 144 17.47 -1.44 -3.94
N ARG A 145 17.06 -2.69 -4.11
CA ARG A 145 17.47 -3.53 -5.24
C ARG A 145 16.31 -3.74 -6.20
N PHE A 146 16.48 -3.26 -7.43
CA PHE A 146 15.62 -3.63 -8.55
C PHE A 146 16.27 -4.74 -9.35
N GLY A 147 15.80 -5.97 -9.14
CA GLY A 147 16.30 -7.17 -9.80
C GLY A 147 16.03 -7.17 -11.30
N ARG A 148 16.72 -8.05 -12.03
CA ARG A 148 16.70 -8.10 -13.49
C ARG A 148 15.27 -8.12 -14.05
N ASN A 149 14.96 -7.22 -14.96
CA ASN A 149 13.63 -7.08 -15.56
C ASN A 149 12.48 -6.83 -14.55
N ALA A 150 12.76 -6.36 -13.33
CA ALA A 150 11.72 -5.87 -12.44
C ALA A 150 11.05 -4.64 -13.09
N ALA A 151 9.72 -4.61 -13.08
CA ALA A 151 8.94 -3.58 -13.76
C ALA A 151 8.04 -2.85 -12.77
N VAL A 152 8.14 -1.53 -12.75
CA VAL A 152 7.23 -0.67 -11.97
C VAL A 152 6.41 0.15 -12.94
N ASN A 153 5.10 -0.07 -12.94
CA ASN A 153 4.17 0.89 -13.51
C ASN A 153 4.04 2.05 -12.50
N ALA A 154 4.37 3.25 -12.95
CA ALA A 154 4.40 4.48 -12.16
C ALA A 154 3.37 5.49 -12.69
N GLY A 155 2.17 5.01 -13.01
CA GLY A 155 1.01 5.86 -13.31
C GLY A 155 0.16 6.25 -12.11
N GLY A 156 0.56 5.79 -10.92
CA GLY A 156 0.18 6.32 -9.63
C GLY A 156 1.44 6.51 -8.78
N ASP A 157 1.31 7.20 -7.64
CA ASP A 157 2.44 7.49 -6.76
C ASP A 157 3.11 6.20 -6.26
N VAL A 158 4.44 6.19 -6.21
CA VAL A 158 5.25 5.05 -5.78
C VAL A 158 6.17 5.49 -4.63
N ASP A 159 6.04 4.83 -3.48
CA ASP A 159 6.86 5.03 -2.28
C ASP A 159 7.54 3.72 -1.92
N ILE A 160 8.87 3.67 -2.00
CA ILE A 160 9.68 2.48 -1.70
C ILE A 160 10.65 2.84 -0.59
N GLY A 161 10.54 2.17 0.55
CA GLY A 161 11.39 2.35 1.73
C GLY A 161 12.79 1.76 1.58
N ASP A 162 13.55 1.81 2.67
CA ASP A 162 14.95 1.39 2.70
C ASP A 162 15.09 -0.15 2.61
N GLY A 163 16.13 -0.65 1.95
CA GLY A 163 16.45 -2.08 1.89
C GLY A 163 15.41 -2.95 1.18
N VAL A 164 14.48 -2.34 0.43
CA VAL A 164 13.46 -3.08 -0.32
C VAL A 164 14.10 -3.87 -1.47
N TRP A 165 13.59 -5.07 -1.72
CA TRP A 165 14.03 -5.89 -2.83
C TRP A 165 12.88 -6.25 -3.77
N LEU A 166 12.92 -5.74 -4.99
CA LEU A 166 12.11 -6.24 -6.10
C LEU A 166 12.92 -7.31 -6.82
N SER A 167 12.57 -8.58 -6.66
CA SER A 167 13.32 -9.67 -7.29
C SER A 167 13.18 -9.70 -8.81
N PRO A 168 14.02 -10.46 -9.52
CA PRO A 168 13.96 -10.54 -10.98
C PRO A 168 12.56 -10.86 -11.52
N GLY A 169 12.15 -10.13 -12.56
CA GLY A 169 10.86 -10.26 -13.24
C GLY A 169 9.63 -9.91 -12.40
N SER A 170 9.80 -9.39 -11.18
CA SER A 170 8.68 -8.92 -10.36
C SER A 170 8.04 -7.67 -10.94
N GLN A 171 6.74 -7.46 -10.69
CA GLN A 171 5.97 -6.37 -11.29
C GLN A 171 5.10 -5.64 -10.26
N LEU A 172 5.12 -4.31 -10.29
CA LEU A 172 4.16 -3.45 -9.59
C LEU A 172 3.23 -2.81 -10.63
N LEU A 173 1.92 -3.08 -10.55
CA LEU A 173 0.92 -2.57 -11.51
C LEU A 173 0.13 -1.41 -10.90
N ARG A 174 0.35 -0.15 -11.29
CA ARG A 174 -0.32 1.06 -10.75
C ARG A 174 -1.29 1.77 -11.69
N GLN A 175 -1.71 1.09 -12.75
CA GLN A 175 -2.80 1.57 -13.58
C GLN A 175 -3.72 0.40 -13.91
N ASP A 176 -5.02 0.65 -13.86
CA ASP A 176 -6.06 -0.28 -14.30
C ASP A 176 -7.05 0.49 -15.18
N HIS A 177 -7.67 -0.22 -16.11
CA HIS A 177 -8.88 0.27 -16.74
C HIS A 177 -10.05 -0.06 -15.80
N ASP A 178 -11.11 0.74 -15.80
CA ASP A 178 -12.41 0.30 -15.28
C ASP A 178 -13.34 -0.07 -16.45
N PRO A 179 -13.12 -1.23 -17.11
CA PRO A 179 -13.81 -1.57 -18.33
C PRO A 179 -15.14 -2.26 -18.11
N TYR A 180 -15.52 -2.58 -16.86
CA TYR A 180 -16.39 -3.72 -16.59
C TYR A 180 -17.85 -3.52 -17.04
N GLY A 181 -18.25 -2.31 -17.43
CA GLY A 181 -19.53 -2.02 -18.10
C GLY A 181 -19.47 -2.00 -19.64
N ARG A 182 -18.28 -2.10 -20.24
CA ARG A 182 -18.04 -1.99 -21.69
C ARG A 182 -17.49 -3.29 -22.27
N LEU A 183 -17.77 -3.55 -23.55
CA LEU A 183 -17.08 -4.59 -24.30
C LEU A 183 -15.60 -4.24 -24.45
N SER A 184 -14.74 -5.26 -24.58
CA SER A 184 -13.27 -5.15 -24.56
C SER A 184 -12.68 -4.10 -25.52
N ILE A 185 -13.35 -3.80 -26.63
CA ILE A 185 -12.95 -2.73 -27.56
C ILE A 185 -13.20 -1.33 -26.97
N GLY A 186 -14.34 -1.10 -26.32
CA GLY A 186 -14.68 0.16 -25.65
C GLY A 186 -14.05 0.29 -24.26
N SER A 187 -13.65 -0.82 -23.66
CA SER A 187 -12.84 -0.87 -22.43
C SER A 187 -11.51 -0.15 -22.58
N ARG A 188 -10.91 -0.20 -23.77
CA ARG A 188 -9.63 0.44 -24.09
C ARG A 188 -9.72 1.96 -24.22
N THR A 189 -10.94 2.51 -24.31
CA THR A 189 -11.19 3.95 -24.40
C THR A 189 -11.58 4.58 -23.06
N VAL A 190 -11.66 3.79 -22.00
CA VAL A 190 -11.92 4.30 -20.65
C VAL A 190 -10.64 4.93 -20.12
N ALA A 191 -10.74 6.18 -19.66
CA ALA A 191 -9.67 6.85 -18.93
C ALA A 191 -9.21 5.95 -17.78
N MET A 192 -7.90 5.76 -17.63
CA MET A 192 -7.39 4.98 -16.52
C MET A 192 -7.68 5.72 -15.22
N THR A 193 -8.19 5.01 -14.23
CA THR A 193 -8.34 5.58 -12.90
C THR A 193 -6.95 5.76 -12.32
N ARG A 194 -6.63 6.95 -11.81
CA ARG A 194 -5.47 7.13 -10.91
C ARG A 194 -5.72 6.22 -9.71
N LEU A 195 -5.01 5.10 -9.66
CA LEU A 195 -5.11 4.16 -8.56
C LEU A 195 -4.41 4.73 -7.33
N PRO A 196 -4.79 4.28 -6.12
CA PRO A 196 -4.14 4.74 -4.91
C PRO A 196 -2.61 4.54 -4.99
N PRO A 197 -1.84 5.42 -4.34
CA PRO A 197 -0.40 5.24 -4.17
C PRO A 197 -0.06 3.82 -3.73
N VAL A 198 1.11 3.33 -4.14
CA VAL A 198 1.68 2.11 -3.54
C VAL A 198 2.84 2.47 -2.61
N ARG A 199 2.82 1.88 -1.42
CA ARG A 199 3.92 1.94 -0.46
C ARG A 199 4.50 0.55 -0.24
N LEU A 200 5.79 0.39 -0.54
CA LEU A 200 6.62 -0.74 -0.09
C LEU A 200 7.41 -0.24 1.10
N CYS A 201 7.08 -0.69 2.30
CA CYS A 201 7.80 -0.29 3.51
C CYS A 201 9.18 -0.93 3.59
N ASP A 202 10.02 -0.40 4.49
CA ASP A 202 11.41 -0.82 4.65
C ASP A 202 11.56 -2.35 4.72
N TYR A 203 12.58 -2.86 4.05
CA TYR A 203 12.95 -4.27 4.01
C TYR A 203 11.87 -5.20 3.42
N ALA A 204 10.82 -4.66 2.79
CA ALA A 204 9.86 -5.47 2.06
C ALA A 204 10.54 -6.19 0.89
N TRP A 205 10.10 -7.43 0.63
CA TRP A 205 10.62 -8.26 -0.45
C TRP A 205 9.49 -8.70 -1.38
N VAL A 206 9.59 -8.30 -2.65
CA VAL A 206 8.74 -8.83 -3.72
C VAL A 206 9.47 -9.98 -4.40
N GLY A 207 8.95 -11.20 -4.22
CA GLY A 207 9.54 -12.42 -4.76
C GLY A 207 9.68 -12.43 -6.27
N ARG A 208 10.59 -13.29 -6.77
CA ARG A 208 10.87 -13.45 -8.19
C ARG A 208 9.58 -13.73 -8.96
N GLU A 209 9.38 -13.03 -10.08
CA GLU A 209 8.21 -13.16 -10.96
C GLU A 209 6.85 -12.96 -10.25
N ALA A 210 6.84 -12.37 -9.03
CA ALA A 210 5.60 -12.01 -8.36
C ALA A 210 5.00 -10.71 -8.93
N ILE A 211 3.68 -10.61 -8.89
CA ILE A 211 2.91 -9.49 -9.43
C ILE A 211 2.10 -8.87 -8.29
N VAL A 212 2.41 -7.62 -7.99
CA VAL A 212 1.66 -6.74 -7.09
C VAL A 212 0.64 -5.98 -7.92
N GLY A 213 -0.59 -6.48 -7.89
CA GLY A 213 -1.76 -5.93 -8.58
C GLY A 213 -2.25 -4.63 -7.96
N TRP A 214 -3.02 -3.88 -8.75
CA TRP A 214 -3.44 -2.50 -8.52
C TRP A 214 -4.09 -2.18 -7.17
N ASN A 215 -4.77 -3.15 -6.55
CA ASN A 215 -5.43 -2.96 -5.25
C ASN A 215 -4.53 -3.23 -4.04
N ALA A 216 -3.28 -3.59 -4.25
CA ALA A 216 -2.28 -3.66 -3.18
C ALA A 216 -1.58 -2.31 -3.06
N ASP A 217 -2.11 -1.44 -2.20
CA ASP A 217 -1.59 -0.11 -1.88
C ASP A 217 -0.44 -0.15 -0.87
N TYR A 218 -0.29 -1.27 -0.16
CA TYR A 218 0.67 -1.39 0.95
C TYR A 218 1.33 -2.76 1.01
N LEU A 219 2.66 -2.78 1.07
CA LEU A 219 3.49 -3.93 1.38
C LEU A 219 4.28 -3.62 2.65
N GLY A 220 3.95 -4.32 3.73
CA GLY A 220 4.44 -3.99 5.06
C GLY A 220 5.94 -4.16 5.27
N LYS A 221 6.44 -3.53 6.35
CA LYS A 221 7.84 -3.54 6.76
C LYS A 221 8.30 -4.97 6.98
N ALA A 222 9.45 -5.33 6.39
CA ALA A 222 10.02 -6.68 6.40
C ALA A 222 9.02 -7.79 5.98
N SER A 223 7.98 -7.46 5.22
CA SER A 223 7.06 -8.43 4.64
C SER A 223 7.67 -9.11 3.41
N ILE A 224 7.18 -10.30 3.10
CA ILE A 224 7.67 -11.11 1.99
C ILE A 224 6.50 -11.56 1.13
N VAL A 225 6.55 -11.22 -0.14
CA VAL A 225 5.69 -11.79 -1.18
C VAL A 225 6.39 -12.99 -1.78
N GLY A 226 5.76 -14.17 -1.69
CA GLY A 226 6.28 -15.40 -2.27
C GLY A 226 6.50 -15.29 -3.78
N ILE A 227 7.49 -16.02 -4.30
CA ILE A 227 7.80 -16.07 -5.73
C ILE A 227 6.56 -16.46 -6.56
N ARG A 228 6.42 -15.87 -7.75
CA ARG A 228 5.32 -16.16 -8.70
C ARG A 228 3.90 -15.98 -8.14
N SER A 229 3.76 -15.23 -7.04
CA SER A 229 2.45 -14.92 -6.47
C SER A 229 1.81 -13.76 -7.22
N PHE A 230 0.49 -13.80 -7.42
CA PHE A 230 -0.30 -12.63 -7.76
C PHE A 230 -1.07 -12.18 -6.52
N LEU A 231 -0.89 -10.93 -6.13
CA LEU A 231 -1.64 -10.33 -5.01
C LEU A 231 -2.34 -9.07 -5.49
N ASN A 232 -3.58 -8.90 -5.06
CA ASN A 232 -4.41 -7.73 -5.36
C ASN A 232 -5.09 -7.21 -4.10
N THR A 233 -4.34 -7.25 -3.00
CA THR A 233 -4.71 -6.72 -1.69
C THR A 233 -3.43 -6.40 -0.92
N TRP A 234 -3.53 -5.51 0.06
CA TRP A 234 -2.38 -5.12 0.86
C TRP A 234 -1.84 -6.27 1.74
N VAL A 235 -0.55 -6.17 2.04
CA VAL A 235 0.23 -7.13 2.82
C VAL A 235 0.67 -6.50 4.12
N GLY A 236 0.39 -7.16 5.24
CA GLY A 236 0.72 -6.62 6.56
C GLY A 236 2.22 -6.69 6.89
N ASP A 237 2.63 -5.85 7.83
CA ASP A 237 3.99 -5.81 8.38
C ASP A 237 4.42 -7.19 8.91
N TYR A 238 5.69 -7.54 8.68
CA TYR A 238 6.34 -8.78 9.13
C TYR A 238 5.58 -10.06 8.78
N SER A 239 4.90 -10.09 7.64
CA SER A 239 4.16 -11.25 7.16
C SER A 239 4.78 -11.84 5.89
N ILE A 240 4.70 -13.16 5.76
CA ILE A 240 5.00 -13.87 4.52
C ILE A 240 3.68 -14.24 3.87
N VAL A 241 3.46 -13.80 2.64
CA VAL A 241 2.24 -14.07 1.88
C VAL A 241 2.53 -14.90 0.63
N GLY A 242 1.57 -15.75 0.26
CA GLY A 242 1.55 -16.44 -1.03
C GLY A 242 0.55 -15.81 -1.99
N ASP A 243 0.09 -16.62 -2.94
CA ASP A 243 -0.90 -16.20 -3.94
C ASP A 243 -2.21 -15.69 -3.30
N GLN A 244 -2.80 -14.68 -3.94
CA GLN A 244 -3.99 -13.95 -3.45
C GLN A 244 -3.79 -13.22 -2.11
N GLY A 245 -2.55 -12.99 -1.67
CA GLY A 245 -2.25 -12.32 -0.40
C GLY A 245 -2.53 -13.17 0.84
N LYS A 246 -2.62 -14.51 0.69
CA LYS A 246 -2.81 -15.42 1.83
C LYS A 246 -1.58 -15.43 2.72
N VAL A 247 -1.76 -15.14 4.00
CA VAL A 247 -0.67 -15.24 4.99
C VAL A 247 -0.26 -16.70 5.17
N LEU A 248 1.02 -16.97 4.93
CA LEU A 248 1.67 -18.25 5.17
C LEU A 248 2.27 -18.28 6.57
N GLN A 249 2.95 -17.21 6.96
CA GLN A 249 3.69 -17.12 8.22
C GLN A 249 3.81 -15.67 8.70
N TYR A 250 3.86 -15.49 10.03
CA TYR A 250 4.21 -14.23 10.66
C TYR A 250 5.65 -14.28 11.20
N LEU A 251 6.27 -13.12 11.33
CA LEU A 251 7.67 -12.98 11.76
C LEU A 251 7.75 -12.09 13.02
N PRO A 252 7.16 -12.49 14.16
CA PRO A 252 7.11 -11.66 15.37
C PRO A 252 8.49 -11.30 15.92
N PHE A 253 9.47 -12.21 15.82
CA PHE A 253 10.84 -11.95 16.23
C PHE A 253 11.52 -10.85 15.38
N LYS A 254 11.18 -10.74 14.08
CA LYS A 254 11.63 -9.61 13.25
C LYS A 254 10.98 -8.31 13.69
N ALA A 255 9.68 -8.33 13.96
CA ALA A 255 8.97 -7.17 14.49
C ALA A 255 9.60 -6.68 15.80
N HIS A 256 9.91 -7.61 16.71
CA HIS A 256 10.60 -7.28 17.96
C HIS A 256 11.95 -6.61 17.71
N LEU A 257 12.83 -7.26 16.92
CA LEU A 257 14.15 -6.69 16.63
C LEU A 257 14.04 -5.29 16.00
N MET A 258 13.24 -5.18 14.94
CA MET A 258 13.19 -3.97 14.11
C MET A 258 12.54 -2.80 14.83
N GLU A 259 11.57 -3.04 15.71
CA GLU A 259 10.82 -1.95 16.36
C GLU A 259 11.39 -1.57 17.73
N THR A 260 11.98 -2.53 18.45
CA THR A 260 12.63 -2.25 19.73
C THR A 260 14.01 -1.64 19.55
N TYR A 261 14.82 -2.16 18.62
CA TYR A 261 16.22 -1.76 18.49
C TYR A 261 16.48 -0.86 17.28
N GLN A 262 15.59 -0.86 16.28
CA GLN A 262 15.72 -0.06 15.05
C GLN A 262 17.13 -0.09 14.46
N PRO A 263 17.67 -1.31 14.19
CA PRO A 263 19.05 -1.45 13.73
C PRO A 263 19.27 -0.72 12.41
N SER A 264 20.49 -0.22 12.21
CA SER A 264 20.92 0.25 10.89
C SER A 264 20.94 -0.89 9.87
N ILE A 265 21.09 -0.56 8.59
CA ILE A 265 21.21 -1.57 7.52
C ILE A 265 22.44 -2.44 7.76
N GLU A 266 23.58 -1.86 8.13
CA GLU A 266 24.81 -2.60 8.44
C GLU A 266 24.62 -3.53 9.65
N GLN A 267 23.98 -3.05 10.71
CA GLN A 267 23.66 -3.87 11.89
C GLN A 267 22.72 -5.02 11.53
N THR A 268 21.72 -4.76 10.68
CA THR A 268 20.79 -5.79 10.18
C THR A 268 21.52 -6.86 9.38
N LEU A 269 22.48 -6.48 8.52
CA LEU A 269 23.30 -7.40 7.74
C LEU A 269 24.30 -8.21 8.61
N GLN A 270 24.63 -7.72 9.80
CA GLN A 270 25.48 -8.44 10.76
C GLN A 270 24.72 -9.51 11.55
N VAL A 271 23.38 -9.53 11.49
CA VAL A 271 22.57 -10.54 12.16
C VAL A 271 22.72 -11.89 11.47
N SER A 272 23.52 -12.76 12.07
CA SER A 272 23.73 -14.14 11.59
C SER A 272 22.89 -15.17 12.35
N ASP A 273 22.50 -14.89 13.61
CA ASP A 273 21.73 -15.81 14.45
C ASP A 273 20.30 -15.31 14.71
N TRP A 274 19.45 -15.47 13.71
CA TRP A 274 18.02 -15.17 13.83
C TRP A 274 17.28 -16.14 14.77
N ALA A 275 17.86 -17.32 15.03
CA ALA A 275 17.27 -18.29 15.95
C ALA A 275 17.42 -17.81 17.40
N ALA A 276 18.59 -17.28 17.78
CA ALA A 276 18.80 -16.66 19.08
C ALA A 276 17.83 -15.50 19.33
N ILE A 277 17.65 -14.59 18.36
CA ILE A 277 16.69 -13.48 18.47
C ILE A 277 15.26 -14.00 18.67
N ASN A 278 14.88 -15.07 17.97
CA ASN A 278 13.58 -15.69 18.15
C ASN A 278 13.45 -16.34 19.55
N SER A 279 14.50 -16.98 20.06
CA SER A 279 14.52 -17.53 21.42
C SER A 279 14.37 -16.44 22.49
N ASP A 280 15.11 -15.34 22.36
CA ASP A 280 15.03 -14.19 23.27
C ASP A 280 13.64 -13.56 23.24
N TRP A 281 13.09 -13.34 22.03
CA TRP A 281 11.72 -12.86 21.86
C TRP A 281 10.70 -13.78 22.55
N LEU A 282 10.82 -15.10 22.36
CA LEU A 282 9.89 -16.05 22.98
C LEU A 282 9.99 -16.05 24.52
N MET A 283 11.17 -15.79 25.09
CA MET A 283 11.32 -15.60 26.53
C MET A 283 10.57 -14.34 26.99
N ILE A 284 10.84 -13.19 26.34
CA ILE A 284 10.17 -11.92 26.64
C ILE A 284 8.65 -12.06 26.52
N TYR A 285 8.17 -12.68 25.44
CA TYR A 285 6.75 -12.88 25.18
C TYR A 285 6.08 -13.75 26.24
N ARG A 286 6.75 -14.80 26.73
CA ARG A 286 6.22 -15.70 27.78
C ARG A 286 6.15 -15.01 29.13
N ASP A 287 7.15 -14.17 29.44
CA ASP A 287 7.23 -13.44 30.70
C ASP A 287 6.33 -12.20 30.72
N THR A 288 5.86 -11.76 29.55
CA THR A 288 4.94 -10.63 29.44
C THR A 288 3.59 -11.00 30.07
N PRO A 289 3.07 -10.19 31.02
CA PRO A 289 1.77 -10.41 31.63
C PRO A 289 0.67 -10.52 30.57
N LYS A 290 -0.04 -11.64 30.56
CA LYS A 290 -1.20 -11.84 29.69
C LYS A 290 -2.42 -11.23 30.35
N ARG A 291 -3.03 -10.24 29.71
CA ARG A 291 -4.36 -9.76 30.09
C ARG A 291 -5.40 -10.80 29.70
N GLU A 292 -6.45 -10.92 30.51
CA GLU A 292 -7.61 -11.73 30.16
C GLU A 292 -8.28 -11.19 28.90
N THR A 293 -8.79 -12.09 28.06
CA THR A 293 -9.55 -11.68 26.88
C THR A 293 -10.84 -11.00 27.34
N PRO A 294 -11.08 -9.72 26.99
CA PRO A 294 -12.30 -9.03 27.38
C PRO A 294 -13.50 -9.70 26.70
N PRO A 295 -14.62 -9.89 27.43
CA PRO A 295 -15.85 -10.39 26.82
C PRO A 295 -16.37 -9.36 25.81
N LEU A 296 -16.85 -9.84 24.66
CA LEU A 296 -17.55 -8.98 23.72
C LEU A 296 -18.93 -8.61 24.30
N PRO A 297 -19.34 -7.33 24.21
CA PRO A 297 -20.73 -6.93 24.45
C PRO A 297 -21.70 -7.82 23.65
N ALA A 298 -22.82 -8.21 24.27
CA ALA A 298 -23.79 -9.12 23.66
C ALA A 298 -24.25 -8.65 22.26
N ALA A 299 -24.53 -7.35 22.13
CA ALA A 299 -24.92 -6.74 20.86
C ALA A 299 -23.88 -6.92 19.72
N LEU A 300 -22.58 -6.95 20.05
CA LEU A 300 -21.52 -7.18 19.07
C LEU A 300 -21.41 -8.66 18.71
N THR A 301 -21.56 -9.54 19.70
CA THR A 301 -21.52 -11.00 19.50
C THR A 301 -22.62 -11.44 18.54
N ASP A 302 -23.87 -11.06 18.82
CA ASP A 302 -25.03 -11.41 17.99
C ASP A 302 -24.89 -10.87 16.55
N TYR A 303 -24.32 -9.67 16.42
CA TYR A 303 -24.10 -9.05 15.12
C TYR A 303 -23.01 -9.78 14.30
N LEU A 304 -21.88 -10.09 14.92
CA LEU A 304 -20.74 -10.73 14.25
C LEU A 304 -20.99 -12.22 13.92
N ASP A 305 -21.87 -12.88 14.66
CA ASP A 305 -22.28 -14.26 14.35
C ASP A 305 -23.25 -14.34 13.16
N THR A 306 -23.76 -13.20 12.67
CA THR A 306 -24.62 -13.14 11.49
C THR A 306 -23.83 -13.52 10.21
N PRO A 307 -24.35 -14.42 9.34
CA PRO A 307 -23.67 -14.81 8.11
C PRO A 307 -23.23 -13.62 7.24
N GLY A 308 -21.95 -13.60 6.90
CA GLY A 308 -21.34 -12.58 6.05
C GLY A 308 -20.78 -11.36 6.79
N LYS A 309 -20.87 -11.31 8.12
CA LYS A 309 -20.21 -10.29 8.97
C LYS A 309 -18.91 -10.86 9.53
N LYS A 310 -17.78 -10.61 8.84
CA LYS A 310 -16.51 -11.29 9.16
C LYS A 310 -15.28 -10.41 9.20
N SER A 311 -15.38 -9.15 8.78
CA SER A 311 -14.25 -8.22 8.71
C SER A 311 -14.31 -7.21 9.85
N VAL A 312 -13.25 -7.17 10.65
CA VAL A 312 -13.11 -6.23 11.78
C VAL A 312 -11.87 -5.39 11.54
N LEU A 313 -12.01 -4.06 11.65
CA LEU A 313 -10.90 -3.13 11.68
C LEU A 313 -10.69 -2.66 13.12
N LEU A 314 -9.48 -2.84 13.63
CA LEU A 314 -9.06 -2.29 14.92
C LEU A 314 -8.10 -1.12 14.67
N ILE A 315 -8.41 0.03 15.25
CA ILE A 315 -7.57 1.23 15.11
C ILE A 315 -6.87 1.50 16.43
N ALA A 316 -5.55 1.58 16.36
CA ALA A 316 -4.63 1.82 17.46
C ALA A 316 -4.87 0.94 18.70
N PRO A 317 -5.03 -0.39 18.58
CA PRO A 317 -5.12 -1.25 19.76
C PRO A 317 -3.79 -1.17 20.55
N SER A 318 -3.90 -1.01 21.86
CA SER A 318 -2.73 -0.91 22.75
C SER A 318 -2.07 -2.25 23.00
N ASP A 319 -2.82 -3.35 22.95
CA ASP A 319 -2.34 -4.71 23.20
C ASP A 319 -3.16 -5.80 22.48
N ASN A 320 -2.86 -7.06 22.76
CA ASN A 320 -3.49 -8.23 22.14
C ASN A 320 -4.90 -8.55 22.64
N ALA A 321 -5.32 -8.03 23.80
CA ALA A 321 -6.53 -8.48 24.48
C ALA A 321 -7.77 -8.25 23.60
N GLN A 322 -7.86 -7.08 22.97
CA GLN A 322 -8.94 -6.79 22.03
C GLN A 322 -8.89 -7.68 20.78
N LEU A 323 -7.71 -7.96 20.22
CA LEU A 323 -7.58 -8.85 19.05
C LEU A 323 -8.11 -10.25 19.37
N GLN A 324 -7.83 -10.75 20.58
CA GLN A 324 -8.30 -12.04 21.05
C GLN A 324 -9.83 -12.15 21.11
N ALA A 325 -10.51 -11.06 21.47
CA ALA A 325 -11.97 -11.02 21.50
C ALA A 325 -12.57 -11.29 20.11
N PHE A 326 -11.83 -11.01 19.03
CA PHE A 326 -12.25 -11.21 17.65
C PHE A 326 -11.54 -12.36 16.93
N ALA A 327 -10.99 -13.34 17.65
CA ALA A 327 -10.15 -14.42 17.11
C ALA A 327 -10.78 -15.26 15.97
N ARG A 328 -12.12 -15.22 15.81
CA ARG A 328 -12.86 -15.94 14.77
C ARG A 328 -13.08 -15.16 13.47
N HIS A 329 -12.63 -13.90 13.42
CA HIS A 329 -12.91 -12.96 12.32
C HIS A 329 -11.64 -12.59 11.56
N SER A 330 -11.78 -12.02 10.36
CA SER A 330 -10.65 -11.40 9.67
C SER A 330 -10.35 -10.07 10.34
N LEU A 331 -9.10 -9.88 10.74
CA LEU A 331 -8.63 -8.72 11.49
C LEU A 331 -7.67 -7.90 10.65
N ASP A 332 -8.04 -6.66 10.42
CA ASP A 332 -7.13 -5.63 9.94
C ASP A 332 -6.86 -4.68 11.09
N VAL A 333 -5.58 -4.32 11.28
CA VAL A 333 -5.15 -3.39 12.32
C VAL A 333 -4.38 -2.26 11.66
N ILE A 334 -4.73 -1.04 12.04
CA ILE A 334 -3.98 0.16 11.69
C ILE A 334 -3.56 0.93 12.94
N SER A 335 -2.32 1.39 13.00
CA SER A 335 -1.76 2.08 14.16
C SER A 335 -0.83 3.21 13.74
N THR A 336 -0.54 4.13 14.66
CA THR A 336 0.57 5.09 14.52
C THR A 336 1.92 4.47 14.89
N SER A 337 1.92 3.33 15.60
CA SER A 337 3.12 2.65 16.10
C SER A 337 3.09 1.16 15.80
N ARG A 338 4.26 0.61 15.45
CA ARG A 338 4.49 -0.84 15.25
C ARG A 338 4.95 -1.55 16.52
N LEU A 339 5.25 -0.84 17.60
CA LEU A 339 5.74 -1.43 18.86
C LEU A 339 4.94 -2.66 19.33
N PRO A 340 3.58 -2.68 19.31
CA PRO A 340 2.83 -3.85 19.77
C PRO A 340 2.78 -5.01 18.75
N PHE A 341 3.27 -4.83 17.53
CA PHE A 341 3.07 -5.80 16.45
C PHE A 341 3.74 -7.14 16.72
N ALA A 342 4.90 -7.17 17.39
CA ALA A 342 5.53 -8.42 17.78
C ALA A 342 4.59 -9.30 18.63
N HIS A 343 3.92 -8.70 19.62
CA HIS A 343 2.93 -9.39 20.45
C HIS A 343 1.72 -9.84 19.63
N HIS A 344 1.17 -8.96 18.77
CA HIS A 344 0.00 -9.29 17.94
C HIS A 344 0.29 -10.48 17.02
N LEU A 345 1.44 -10.48 16.36
CA LEU A 345 1.88 -11.50 15.43
C LEU A 345 2.18 -12.83 16.13
N GLN A 346 2.80 -12.79 17.31
CA GLN A 346 3.07 -13.99 18.10
C GLN A 346 1.77 -14.64 18.57
N TRP A 347 0.81 -13.84 19.04
CA TRP A 347 -0.52 -14.34 19.37
C TRP A 347 -1.18 -15.00 18.14
N ALA A 348 -1.18 -14.33 16.99
CA ALA A 348 -1.78 -14.90 15.78
C ALA A 348 -1.12 -16.23 15.38
N GLN A 349 0.20 -16.36 15.59
CA GLN A 349 0.93 -17.59 15.35
C GLN A 349 0.55 -18.72 16.34
N ASP A 350 0.54 -18.44 17.63
CA ASP A 350 0.23 -19.42 18.69
C ASP A 350 -1.18 -20.01 18.55
N TYR A 351 -2.13 -19.21 18.06
CA TYR A 351 -3.54 -19.59 17.89
C TYR A 351 -3.89 -19.99 16.44
N GLY A 352 -2.90 -20.08 15.54
CA GLY A 352 -3.11 -20.46 14.14
C GLY A 352 -3.98 -19.50 13.33
N HIS A 353 -4.09 -18.25 13.77
CA HIS A 353 -4.95 -17.24 13.17
C HIS A 353 -4.29 -16.61 11.94
N LYS A 354 -4.64 -17.05 10.73
CA LYS A 354 -4.00 -16.59 9.46
C LYS A 354 -4.69 -15.40 8.79
N GLN A 355 -5.64 -14.75 9.45
CA GLN A 355 -6.43 -13.65 8.90
C GLN A 355 -6.17 -12.32 9.63
N LEU A 356 -4.98 -12.16 10.21
CA LEU A 356 -4.52 -10.90 10.77
C LEU A 356 -3.60 -10.17 9.78
N ARG A 357 -3.86 -8.89 9.54
CA ARG A 357 -2.94 -7.99 8.84
C ARG A 357 -2.75 -6.71 9.65
N LEU A 358 -1.50 -6.25 9.73
CA LEU A 358 -1.10 -5.08 10.51
C LEU A 358 -0.45 -4.05 9.59
N ARG A 359 -0.79 -2.77 9.73
CA ARG A 359 -0.08 -1.66 9.06
C ARG A 359 0.06 -0.48 10.01
N ALA A 360 1.16 0.26 9.91
CA ALA A 360 1.43 1.39 10.80
C ALA A 360 1.64 2.70 10.02
N ASP A 361 0.57 3.14 9.37
CA ASP A 361 0.47 4.40 8.65
C ASP A 361 -0.91 5.05 8.85
N LEU A 362 -1.40 5.03 10.10
CA LEU A 362 -2.64 5.68 10.48
C LEU A 362 -2.59 7.19 10.21
N ASP A 363 -3.50 7.64 9.36
CA ASP A 363 -3.83 9.05 9.15
C ASP A 363 -5.32 9.25 9.49
N PHE A 364 -5.58 10.07 10.52
CA PHE A 364 -6.94 10.37 10.98
C PHE A 364 -7.75 11.18 9.96
N SER A 365 -7.10 11.86 9.02
CA SER A 365 -7.76 12.63 7.97
C SER A 365 -8.13 11.80 6.74
N ARG A 366 -7.46 10.66 6.54
CA ARG A 366 -7.64 9.81 5.36
C ARG A 366 -7.22 8.38 5.63
N LEU A 367 -8.19 7.51 5.89
CA LEU A 367 -7.91 6.10 6.12
C LEU A 367 -7.49 5.41 4.81
N PRO A 368 -6.44 4.57 4.80
CA PRO A 368 -5.91 3.96 3.59
C PRO A 368 -6.72 2.73 3.12
N PHE A 369 -7.99 2.64 3.51
CA PHE A 369 -8.86 1.53 3.15
C PHE A 369 -9.86 1.95 2.07
N ALA A 370 -10.25 0.97 1.25
CA ALA A 370 -11.27 1.18 0.24
C ALA A 370 -12.57 1.68 0.87
N SER A 371 -13.22 2.62 0.20
CA SER A 371 -14.54 3.11 0.60
C SER A 371 -15.54 1.95 0.58
N ALA A 372 -16.34 1.87 1.62
CA ALA A 372 -17.51 1.02 1.73
C ALA A 372 -18.63 1.56 0.83
N GLY A 373 -18.45 1.35 -0.46
CA GLY A 373 -19.46 1.57 -1.48
C GLY A 373 -19.52 0.39 -2.43
N ASP A 374 -20.38 0.49 -3.43
CA ASP A 374 -20.43 -0.48 -4.51
C ASP A 374 -19.25 -0.23 -5.45
N PHE A 375 -18.12 -0.90 -5.22
CA PHE A 375 -17.22 -1.14 -6.35
C PHE A 375 -17.85 -2.19 -7.25
N HIS A 376 -17.73 -1.94 -8.55
CA HIS A 376 -18.29 -2.74 -9.61
C HIS A 376 -17.95 -4.23 -9.46
N TYR A 377 -19.02 -5.06 -9.51
CA TYR A 377 -19.07 -6.54 -9.49
C TYR A 377 -18.54 -7.27 -8.24
N ARG A 378 -19.50 -7.54 -7.33
CA ARG A 378 -19.56 -8.69 -6.40
C ARG A 378 -18.66 -8.68 -5.16
N ARG A 379 -18.20 -7.53 -4.67
CA ARG A 379 -17.64 -7.45 -3.31
C ARG A 379 -18.46 -6.49 -2.47
N ARG A 380 -19.03 -6.97 -1.36
CA ARG A 380 -19.40 -6.07 -0.25
C ARG A 380 -18.10 -5.45 0.25
N LEU A 381 -17.92 -4.16 -0.02
CA LEU A 381 -16.79 -3.41 0.52
C LEU A 381 -17.10 -2.90 1.92
N GLY A 382 -16.03 -2.67 2.67
CA GLY A 382 -16.07 -2.12 4.01
C GLY A 382 -16.01 -3.15 5.14
N TYR A 383 -15.73 -2.64 6.32
CA TYR A 383 -15.64 -3.44 7.54
C TYR A 383 -17.02 -3.66 8.16
N SER A 384 -17.24 -4.84 8.73
CA SER A 384 -18.48 -5.15 9.45
C SER A 384 -18.51 -4.46 10.81
N LEU A 385 -17.36 -4.38 11.46
CA LEU A 385 -17.15 -3.67 12.71
C LEU A 385 -15.86 -2.86 12.62
N ILE A 386 -15.89 -1.64 13.12
CA ILE A 386 -14.68 -0.85 13.39
C ILE A 386 -14.63 -0.55 14.89
N VAL A 387 -13.48 -0.78 15.51
CA VAL A 387 -13.19 -0.36 16.88
C VAL A 387 -12.07 0.67 16.85
N ALA A 388 -12.40 1.92 17.13
CA ALA A 388 -11.42 2.99 17.24
C ALA A 388 -11.02 3.16 18.71
N ASN A 389 -9.77 2.84 19.07
CA ASN A 389 -9.27 3.05 20.44
C ASN A 389 -8.71 4.45 20.67
N SER A 390 -8.53 5.21 19.59
CA SER A 390 -8.01 6.57 19.61
C SER A 390 -8.85 7.48 18.74
N SER A 391 -9.00 8.74 19.16
CA SER A 391 -9.65 9.81 18.39
C SER A 391 -8.84 11.10 18.54
N PRO A 392 -8.85 12.00 17.53
CA PRO A 392 -8.35 13.36 17.69
C PRO A 392 -9.06 14.08 18.85
N VAL A 393 -8.32 14.96 19.52
CA VAL A 393 -8.81 15.74 20.69
C VAL A 393 -9.49 17.06 20.29
N GLU A 394 -9.40 17.45 19.02
CA GLU A 394 -10.01 18.67 18.50
C GLU A 394 -11.28 18.35 17.69
N ALA A 395 -12.25 19.27 17.73
CA ALA A 395 -13.58 19.09 17.15
C ALA A 395 -13.59 18.83 15.65
N GLU A 396 -12.90 19.65 14.84
CA GLU A 396 -12.91 19.48 13.37
C GLU A 396 -12.13 18.24 12.93
N PRO A 397 -10.92 17.97 13.43
CA PRO A 397 -10.23 16.70 13.16
C PRO A 397 -11.03 15.46 13.56
N CYS A 398 -11.73 15.50 14.70
CA CYS A 398 -12.62 14.42 15.15
C CYS A 398 -13.73 14.17 14.13
N ARG A 399 -14.35 15.23 13.62
CA ARG A 399 -15.40 15.15 12.60
C ARG A 399 -14.91 14.54 11.29
N ILE A 400 -13.76 15.00 10.79
CA ILE A 400 -13.13 14.43 9.59
C ILE A 400 -12.89 12.93 9.80
N TYR A 401 -12.35 12.56 10.97
CA TYR A 401 -12.06 11.18 11.29
C TYR A 401 -13.31 10.30 11.36
N VAL A 402 -14.39 10.74 12.02
CA VAL A 402 -15.67 9.99 12.07
C VAL A 402 -16.26 9.81 10.67
N ASN A 403 -16.15 10.82 9.80
CA ASN A 403 -16.57 10.68 8.40
C ASN A 403 -15.72 9.64 7.64
N GLU A 404 -14.42 9.59 7.87
CA GLU A 404 -13.54 8.57 7.29
C GLU A 404 -13.85 7.16 7.82
N LEU A 405 -14.17 7.02 9.12
CA LEU A 405 -14.65 5.77 9.70
C LEU A 405 -15.96 5.33 9.02
N ALA A 406 -16.90 6.26 8.86
CA ALA A 406 -18.14 6.02 8.12
C ALA A 406 -17.85 5.59 6.67
N ARG A 407 -16.88 6.23 6.00
CA ARG A 407 -16.51 5.92 4.62
C ARG A 407 -16.03 4.48 4.46
N VAL A 408 -15.27 3.92 5.40
CA VAL A 408 -14.71 2.55 5.29
C VAL A 408 -15.57 1.48 5.97
N LEU A 409 -16.60 1.87 6.71
CA LEU A 409 -17.54 0.96 7.36
C LEU A 409 -18.64 0.50 6.40
N ALA A 410 -18.89 -0.82 6.32
CA ALA A 410 -19.95 -1.37 5.49
C ALA A 410 -21.33 -0.80 5.87
N THR A 411 -22.27 -0.74 4.93
CA THR A 411 -23.67 -0.42 5.21
C THR A 411 -24.23 -1.37 6.27
N GLN A 412 -24.94 -0.82 7.26
CA GLN A 412 -25.39 -1.55 8.46
C GLN A 412 -24.23 -2.12 9.31
N GLY A 413 -23.01 -1.61 9.12
CA GLY A 413 -21.82 -1.85 9.94
C GLY A 413 -21.94 -1.24 11.33
N LEU A 414 -21.21 -1.80 12.30
CA LEU A 414 -21.11 -1.26 13.64
C LEU A 414 -19.81 -0.50 13.84
N LEU A 415 -19.86 0.57 14.62
CA LEU A 415 -18.74 1.42 14.97
C LEU A 415 -18.70 1.62 16.48
N LEU A 416 -17.53 1.36 17.07
CA LEU A 416 -17.19 1.73 18.43
C LEU A 416 -16.18 2.88 18.38
N VAL A 417 -16.54 4.03 18.95
CA VAL A 417 -15.65 5.19 19.12
C VAL A 417 -15.58 5.53 20.61
N PRO A 418 -14.43 5.91 21.17
CA PRO A 418 -14.33 6.20 22.60
C PRO A 418 -15.23 7.37 22.97
N VAL A 419 -15.92 7.26 24.10
CA VAL A 419 -16.74 8.38 24.60
C VAL A 419 -15.80 9.49 25.06
N THR A 420 -15.89 10.65 24.40
CA THR A 420 -15.13 11.87 24.72
C THR A 420 -16.07 13.08 24.73
N ASP A 421 -15.71 14.13 25.48
CA ASP A 421 -16.50 15.38 25.51
C ASP A 421 -16.72 15.95 24.11
N VAL A 422 -15.69 15.86 23.26
CA VAL A 422 -15.72 16.31 21.86
C VAL A 422 -16.72 15.50 21.04
N LEU A 423 -16.69 14.16 21.15
CA LEU A 423 -17.63 13.30 20.44
C LEU A 423 -19.06 13.58 20.91
N GLN A 424 -19.29 13.66 22.23
CA GLN A 424 -20.59 13.91 22.82
C GLN A 424 -21.20 15.23 22.34
N ALA A 425 -20.39 16.29 22.27
CA ALA A 425 -20.84 17.59 21.75
C ALA A 425 -21.22 17.57 20.26
N GLN A 426 -20.79 16.55 19.51
CA GLN A 426 -20.99 16.44 18.06
C GLN A 426 -21.97 15.34 17.63
N LEU A 427 -22.53 14.55 18.56
CA LEU A 427 -23.40 13.42 18.20
C LEU A 427 -24.58 13.80 17.30
N SER A 428 -25.14 15.01 17.47
CA SER A 428 -26.22 15.52 16.61
C SER A 428 -25.82 15.66 15.15
N VAL A 429 -24.55 15.93 14.86
CA VAL A 429 -24.01 16.09 13.50
C VAL A 429 -23.97 14.75 12.74
N TYR A 430 -23.92 13.63 13.47
CA TYR A 430 -23.75 12.30 12.88
C TYR A 430 -25.07 11.53 12.69
N GLN A 431 -26.21 12.12 13.04
CA GLN A 431 -27.52 11.45 12.97
C GLN A 431 -27.92 11.03 11.55
N ASP A 432 -27.44 11.75 10.53
CA ASP A 432 -27.69 11.41 9.12
C ASP A 432 -26.82 10.25 8.61
N LEU A 433 -25.74 9.92 9.31
CA LEU A 433 -24.80 8.85 8.94
C LEU A 433 -25.00 7.60 9.81
N PHE A 434 -25.41 7.79 11.05
CA PHE A 434 -25.44 6.74 12.05
C PHE A 434 -26.73 6.76 12.88
N GLN A 435 -27.24 5.56 13.13
CA GLN A 435 -28.19 5.30 14.21
C GLN A 435 -27.42 5.03 15.50
N LEU A 436 -27.56 5.92 16.48
CA LEU A 436 -27.00 5.73 17.83
C LEU A 436 -27.66 4.54 18.53
N GLN A 437 -26.86 3.61 19.04
CA GLN A 437 -27.35 2.44 19.79
C GLN A 437 -27.17 2.60 21.30
N GLY A 438 -26.29 3.52 21.74
CA GLY A 438 -25.99 3.80 23.14
C GLY A 438 -24.53 3.55 23.51
N GLU A 439 -24.20 3.72 24.78
CA GLU A 439 -22.87 3.45 25.32
C GLU A 439 -22.70 1.97 25.68
N VAL A 440 -21.52 1.43 25.41
CA VAL A 440 -21.15 0.05 25.78
C VAL A 440 -19.75 0.06 26.40
N GLU A 441 -19.54 -0.78 27.41
CA GLU A 441 -18.20 -1.02 27.95
C GLU A 441 -17.53 -2.16 27.19
N PHE A 442 -16.28 -1.95 26.78
CA PHE A 442 -15.44 -2.97 26.17
C PHE A 442 -13.99 -2.77 26.59
N ASP A 443 -13.31 -3.83 27.01
CA ASP A 443 -11.90 -3.77 27.45
C ASP A 443 -11.61 -2.68 28.52
N GLY A 444 -12.58 -2.44 29.42
CA GLY A 444 -12.44 -1.45 30.51
C GLY A 444 -12.57 0.01 30.07
N ALA A 445 -12.96 0.27 28.81
CA ALA A 445 -13.26 1.61 28.31
C ALA A 445 -14.71 1.72 27.84
N SER A 446 -15.27 2.92 27.96
CA SER A 446 -16.61 3.24 27.47
C SER A 446 -16.56 3.69 26.00
N PHE A 447 -17.35 3.04 25.17
CA PHE A 447 -17.47 3.34 23.75
C PHE A 447 -18.89 3.75 23.41
N MET A 448 -19.03 4.71 22.50
CA MET A 448 -20.29 4.96 21.83
C MET A 448 -20.49 3.93 20.72
N LEU A 449 -21.57 3.15 20.79
CA LEU A 449 -21.97 2.22 19.74
C LEU A 449 -22.88 2.92 18.73
N MET A 450 -22.43 2.92 17.49
CA MET A 450 -23.13 3.52 16.36
C MET A 450 -23.32 2.48 15.26
N LYS A 451 -24.48 2.51 14.59
CA LYS A 451 -24.77 1.67 13.43
C LYS A 451 -24.87 2.54 12.18
N LYS A 452 -24.09 2.25 11.15
CA LYS A 452 -24.18 2.99 9.89
C LYS A 452 -25.52 2.75 9.22
N LEU A 453 -26.18 3.82 8.79
CA LEU A 453 -27.44 3.77 8.06
C LEU A 453 -27.29 3.09 6.69
#